data_AF-A0AAU3ZY93-F1
#
_entry.id   AF-A0AAU3ZY93-F1
#
_cell.length_a   1.000
_cell.length_b   1.000
_cell.length_c   1.000
_cell.angle_alpha   90.00
_cell.angle_beta   90.00
_cell.angle_gamma   90.00
#
_symmetry.space_group_name_H-M   'P 1'
#
loop_
_entity.id
_entity.type
_entity.pdbx_description
1 polymer ?
#
loop_
_entity_poly.entity_id
_entity_poly.type
_entity_poly.pdbx_seq_one_letter_code
_entity_poly.pdbx_strand_id
1 'polypeptide(L)'
;MKRPKIGHVAATLELRASGVEPVDQYPGVTSKSFYVRCIQPQCQGHTEPFPVYLSAVRKLSEKGRVGCIHCNKRNRAIQRRSDMVRLGHVLPVVEIPDVKTSVRSWCLRCWKICDPGPRLDNIRNGKQGGCDHCGGKRRLPDHEARERARHWGYVPDPNIPYTSDATKWPGRCLAKNHYCEPVLNSHKSQGPCGACAANGFKPHVPALLYLVTNASLIAGKIGICEDSPRNRRLYEHKRTGWITIETIRFAMGFEARHVEDSIIRSWRSRRLPPVLDDGYGYNGYTETVSLLELSASEIWSEVCAAADQIRGLRGDCPLL
;
A
#
# COMPACT_ATOMS: atom_id res chain seq x y z
N MET A 1 43.71 26.83 1.66
CA MET A 1 44.25 27.73 2.71
C MET A 1 44.35 26.97 4.03
N LYS A 2 45.52 26.93 4.68
CA LYS A 2 45.64 26.36 6.04
C LYS A 2 44.90 27.28 7.02
N ARG A 3 43.94 26.73 7.77
CA ARG A 3 43.19 27.47 8.79
C ARG A 3 44.17 28.00 9.85
N PRO A 4 44.07 29.26 10.29
CA PRO A 4 45.01 29.85 11.25
C PRO A 4 45.08 29.04 12.56
N LYS A 5 46.27 28.98 13.17
CA LYS A 5 46.46 28.35 14.48
C LYS A 5 45.60 29.09 15.50
N ILE A 6 44.69 28.38 16.16
CA ILE A 6 43.81 28.97 17.17
C ILE A 6 44.44 28.85 18.56
N GLY A 7 44.24 29.85 19.41
CA GLY A 7 44.62 29.81 20.82
C GLY A 7 43.55 29.14 21.69
N HIS A 8 43.89 28.96 22.98
CA HIS A 8 42.99 28.32 23.96
C HIS A 8 41.64 29.04 24.10
N VAL A 9 41.62 30.37 24.17
CA VAL A 9 40.38 31.15 24.30
C VAL A 9 39.42 30.90 23.14
N ALA A 10 39.93 30.93 21.91
CA ALA A 10 39.13 30.64 20.71
C ALA A 10 38.61 29.20 20.70
N ALA A 11 39.44 28.23 21.08
CA ALA A 11 39.03 26.84 21.22
C ALA A 11 37.91 26.68 22.27
N THR A 12 38.01 27.35 23.41
CA THR A 12 37.00 27.33 24.48
C THR A 12 35.65 27.85 24.00
N LEU A 13 35.63 28.94 23.21
CA LEU A 13 34.40 29.47 22.63
C LEU A 13 33.73 28.46 21.67
N GLU A 14 34.51 27.82 20.80
CA GLU A 14 34.00 26.78 19.89
C GLU A 14 33.43 25.56 20.63
N LEU A 15 34.12 25.12 21.69
CA LEU A 15 33.67 24.02 22.54
C LEU A 15 32.35 24.35 23.22
N ARG A 16 32.25 25.54 23.82
CA ARG A 16 31.04 25.99 24.55
C ARG A 16 29.84 26.12 23.61
N ALA A 17 30.05 26.65 22.41
CA ALA A 17 29.01 26.66 21.36
C ALA A 17 28.52 25.25 21.01
N SER A 18 29.37 24.24 21.19
CA SER A 18 29.03 22.81 20.98
C SER A 18 28.56 22.10 22.26
N GLY A 19 28.35 22.80 23.38
CA GLY A 19 27.81 22.23 24.61
C GLY A 19 28.82 21.46 25.49
N VAL A 20 30.12 21.73 25.30
CA VAL A 20 31.20 21.17 26.13
C VAL A 20 32.16 22.28 26.54
N GLU A 21 32.93 22.09 27.60
CA GLU A 21 33.97 23.03 28.01
C GLU A 21 35.27 22.30 28.36
N PRO A 22 36.43 22.93 28.12
CA PRO A 22 37.72 22.32 28.41
C PRO A 22 37.91 22.11 29.91
N VAL A 23 38.46 20.94 30.27
CA VAL A 23 39.04 20.67 31.58
C VAL A 23 40.53 20.94 31.54
N ASP A 24 41.20 20.52 30.45
CA ASP A 24 42.61 20.79 30.20
C ASP A 24 42.83 22.01 29.30
N GLN A 25 44.05 22.55 29.32
CA GLN A 25 44.49 23.52 28.33
C GLN A 25 44.46 22.92 26.91
N TYR A 26 43.98 23.70 25.95
CA TYR A 26 43.94 23.28 24.56
C TYR A 26 45.38 23.09 24.01
N PRO A 27 45.72 21.95 23.41
CA PRO A 27 47.10 21.62 23.00
C PRO A 27 47.64 22.42 21.79
N GLY A 28 46.92 23.43 21.31
CA GLY A 28 47.34 24.26 20.15
C GLY A 28 47.16 23.60 18.78
N VAL A 29 46.81 22.31 18.73
CA VAL A 29 46.59 21.53 17.50
C VAL A 29 45.27 20.76 17.55
N THR A 30 44.53 20.75 16.44
CA THR A 30 43.15 20.20 16.38
C THR A 30 43.09 18.68 16.30
N SER A 31 44.23 18.03 16.07
CA SER A 31 44.41 16.59 15.94
C SER A 31 44.93 15.91 17.21
N LYS A 32 45.24 16.68 18.27
CA LYS A 32 45.58 16.13 19.59
C LYS A 32 44.37 16.20 20.50
N SER A 33 44.09 15.11 21.21
CA SER A 33 42.97 15.05 22.15
C SER A 33 43.32 15.75 23.47
N PHE A 34 42.31 16.27 24.14
CA PHE A 34 42.37 16.86 25.49
C PHE A 34 41.03 16.65 26.19
N TYR A 35 41.00 16.71 27.52
CA TYR A 35 39.77 16.45 28.26
C TYR A 35 38.83 17.65 28.25
N VAL A 36 37.56 17.34 28.02
CA VAL A 36 36.43 18.27 28.12
C VAL A 36 35.36 17.65 29.00
N ARG A 37 34.46 18.48 29.52
CA ARG A 37 33.25 18.05 30.18
C ARG A 37 32.01 18.66 29.52
N CYS A 38 30.87 18.02 29.67
CA CYS A 38 29.60 18.57 29.22
C CYS A 38 29.18 19.74 30.10
N ILE A 39 28.59 20.78 29.51
CA ILE A 39 28.08 21.93 30.28
C ILE A 39 26.77 21.62 31.03
N GLN A 40 26.09 20.52 30.69
CA GLN A 40 24.81 20.14 31.27
C GLN A 40 25.04 19.35 32.58
N PRO A 41 24.66 19.88 33.76
CA PRO A 41 24.99 19.28 35.05
C PRO A 41 24.50 17.83 35.23
N GLN A 42 23.35 17.53 34.67
CA GLN A 42 22.68 16.21 34.72
C GLN A 42 23.22 15.19 33.72
N CYS A 43 24.21 15.54 32.91
CA CYS A 43 24.81 14.64 31.93
C CYS A 43 25.98 13.88 32.55
N GLN A 44 26.10 12.58 32.27
CA GLN A 44 27.27 11.79 32.70
C GLN A 44 28.60 12.40 32.25
N GLY A 45 28.64 13.01 31.06
CA GLY A 45 29.84 13.68 30.57
C GLY A 45 30.20 14.98 31.32
N HIS A 46 29.37 15.45 32.27
CA HIS A 46 29.69 16.55 33.17
C HIS A 46 30.52 16.06 34.37
N THR A 47 30.12 14.93 34.95
CA THR A 47 30.79 14.30 36.10
C THR A 47 32.02 13.51 35.69
N GLU A 48 32.01 12.92 34.49
CA GLU A 48 33.11 12.14 33.93
C GLU A 48 33.67 12.85 32.69
N PRO A 49 34.72 13.67 32.83
CA PRO A 49 35.40 14.28 31.69
C PRO A 49 35.89 13.24 30.69
N PHE A 50 35.82 13.57 29.40
CA PHE A 50 36.16 12.65 28.32
C PHE A 50 37.08 13.33 27.30
N PRO A 51 37.97 12.56 26.62
CA PRO A 51 38.90 13.11 25.65
C PRO A 51 38.18 13.44 24.33
N VAL A 52 38.50 14.59 23.74
CA VAL A 52 38.01 14.96 22.40
C VAL A 52 39.09 15.60 21.56
N TYR A 53 38.95 15.48 20.24
CA TYR A 53 39.67 16.30 19.28
C TYR A 53 38.81 17.51 18.90
N LEU A 54 39.39 18.71 18.84
CA LEU A 54 38.63 19.88 18.40
C LEU A 54 38.12 19.72 16.96
N SER A 55 38.89 19.03 16.11
CA SER A 55 38.45 18.68 14.76
C SER A 55 37.20 17.79 14.73
N ALA A 56 37.02 16.90 15.71
CA ALA A 56 35.84 16.06 15.84
C ALA A 56 34.61 16.87 16.28
N VAL A 57 34.79 17.79 17.23
CA VAL A 57 33.72 18.70 17.67
C VAL A 57 33.20 19.57 16.53
N ARG A 58 34.10 20.13 15.70
CA ARG A 58 33.72 20.89 14.49
C ARG A 58 32.88 20.06 13.52
N LYS A 59 33.32 18.83 13.21
CA LYS A 59 32.58 17.90 12.34
C LYS A 59 31.20 17.53 12.90
N LEU A 60 31.04 17.51 14.23
CA LEU A 60 29.74 17.29 14.86
C LEU A 60 28.86 18.54 14.72
N SER A 61 29.40 19.72 15.01
CA SER A 61 28.69 20.99 14.89
C SER A 61 28.20 21.26 13.46
N GLU A 62 29.02 20.97 12.44
CA GLU A 62 28.64 21.05 11.02
C GLU A 62 27.42 20.17 10.69
N LYS A 63 27.23 19.08 11.44
CA LYS A 63 26.07 18.16 11.30
C LYS A 63 24.93 18.51 12.27
N GLY A 64 24.97 19.68 12.92
CA GLY A 64 23.99 20.10 13.92
C GLY A 64 24.01 19.26 15.21
N ARG A 65 25.13 18.61 15.53
CA ARG A 65 25.31 17.76 16.71
C ARG A 65 26.16 18.46 17.77
N VAL A 66 25.91 18.12 19.03
CA VAL A 66 26.71 18.60 20.16
C VAL A 66 28.06 17.89 20.27
N GLY A 67 29.02 18.49 20.96
CA GLY A 67 30.35 17.92 21.20
C GLY A 67 30.37 16.77 22.22
N CYS A 68 29.35 16.67 23.07
CA CYS A 68 29.30 15.65 24.12
C CYS A 68 28.89 14.26 23.60
N ILE A 69 29.72 13.24 23.85
CA ILE A 69 29.47 11.86 23.40
C ILE A 69 28.23 11.24 24.06
N HIS A 70 28.01 11.50 25.36
CA HIS A 70 26.85 10.99 26.11
C HIS A 70 25.54 11.61 25.63
N CYS A 71 25.52 12.93 25.39
CA CYS A 71 24.36 13.60 24.80
C CYS A 71 24.04 13.06 23.41
N ASN A 72 25.05 12.83 22.55
CA ASN A 72 24.85 12.21 21.25
C ASN A 72 24.33 10.77 21.34
N LYS A 73 24.78 9.98 22.33
CA LYS A 73 24.26 8.63 22.59
C LYS A 73 22.77 8.69 22.97
N ARG A 74 22.40 9.57 23.92
CA ARG A 74 21.02 9.79 24.35
C ARG A 74 20.12 10.25 23.20
N ASN A 75 20.55 11.24 22.42
CA ASN A 75 19.78 11.75 21.28
C ASN A 75 19.53 10.66 20.23
N ARG A 76 20.53 9.81 19.95
CA ARG A 76 20.36 8.65 19.07
C ARG A 76 19.35 7.64 19.63
N ALA A 77 19.39 7.33 20.92
CA ALA A 77 18.44 6.43 21.55
C ALA A 77 16.99 6.97 21.47
N ILE A 78 16.80 8.26 21.75
CA ILE A 78 15.49 8.94 21.62
C ILE A 78 14.99 8.88 20.18
N GLN A 79 15.84 9.22 19.20
CA GLN A 79 15.48 9.18 17.79
C GLN A 79 15.09 7.76 17.34
N ARG A 80 15.86 6.74 17.73
CA ARG A 80 15.56 5.33 17.41
C ARG A 80 14.21 4.91 17.98
N ARG A 81 13.91 5.27 19.24
CA ARG A 81 12.61 4.99 19.88
C ARG A 81 11.47 5.71 19.17
N SER A 82 11.66 6.98 18.82
CA SER A 82 10.67 7.77 18.07
C SER A 82 10.37 7.15 16.70
N ASP A 83 11.39 6.71 15.96
CA ASP A 83 11.20 6.05 14.67
C ASP A 83 10.47 4.71 14.78
N MET A 84 10.76 3.89 15.81
CA MET A 84 10.00 2.67 16.07
C MET A 84 8.50 2.95 16.26
N VAL A 85 8.17 4.00 17.01
CA VAL A 85 6.78 4.40 17.28
C VAL A 85 6.13 4.97 16.02
N ARG A 86 6.76 5.97 15.38
CA ARG A 86 6.19 6.72 14.27
C ARG A 86 6.11 5.93 12.96
N LEU A 87 7.16 5.17 12.63
CA LEU A 87 7.24 4.42 11.37
C LEU A 87 6.76 2.97 11.54
N GLY A 88 7.10 2.35 12.68
CA GLY A 88 6.75 0.95 12.95
C GLY A 88 5.39 0.76 13.60
N HIS A 89 4.81 1.80 14.22
CA HIS A 89 3.66 1.68 15.13
C HIS A 89 3.92 0.66 16.24
N VAL A 90 5.14 0.68 16.79
CA VAL A 90 5.57 -0.19 17.89
C VAL A 90 6.30 0.60 18.97
N LEU A 91 6.08 0.23 20.22
CA LEU A 91 6.79 0.78 21.37
C LEU A 91 7.86 -0.21 21.85
N PRO A 92 9.16 0.11 21.70
CA PRO A 92 10.22 -0.78 22.17
C PRO A 92 10.21 -0.89 23.69
N VAL A 93 10.28 -2.12 24.19
CA VAL A 93 10.28 -2.44 25.63
C VAL A 93 11.68 -2.24 26.23
N VAL A 94 12.72 -2.43 25.40
CA VAL A 94 14.11 -2.26 25.79
C VAL A 94 14.77 -1.13 24.99
N GLU A 95 15.93 -0.65 25.45
CA GLU A 95 16.74 0.29 24.67
C GLU A 95 17.18 -0.37 23.35
N ILE A 96 17.29 0.42 22.27
CA ILE A 96 17.69 -0.05 20.94
C ILE A 96 19.22 0.10 20.81
N PRO A 97 20.01 -0.97 20.99
CA PRO A 97 21.48 -0.86 21.01
C PRO A 97 22.03 -0.50 19.63
N ASP A 98 21.52 -1.16 18.59
CA ASP A 98 21.82 -0.91 17.19
C ASP A 98 20.56 -1.03 16.32
N VAL A 99 20.57 -0.38 15.15
CA VAL A 99 19.44 -0.38 14.22
C VAL A 99 19.18 -1.74 13.58
N LYS A 100 20.19 -2.63 13.53
CA LYS A 100 20.11 -3.98 12.94
C LYS A 100 19.71 -5.06 13.95
N THR A 101 19.69 -4.73 15.24
CA THR A 101 19.28 -5.66 16.29
C THR A 101 17.77 -5.73 16.36
N SER A 102 17.21 -6.93 16.44
CA SER A 102 15.77 -7.12 16.69
C SER A 102 15.46 -6.73 18.12
N VAL A 103 14.41 -5.92 18.31
CA VAL A 103 14.06 -5.36 19.62
C VAL A 103 12.65 -5.71 20.01
N ARG A 104 12.50 -6.39 21.16
CA ARG A 104 11.21 -6.72 21.76
C ARG A 104 10.37 -5.45 21.93
N SER A 105 9.16 -5.47 21.41
CA SER A 105 8.31 -4.28 21.28
C SER A 105 6.83 -4.59 21.46
N TRP A 106 6.04 -3.64 21.97
CA TRP A 106 4.58 -3.69 21.94
C TRP A 106 4.05 -3.14 20.62
N CYS A 107 3.12 -3.83 19.98
CA CYS A 107 2.39 -3.27 18.86
C CYS A 107 1.35 -2.25 19.35
N LEU A 108 1.39 -1.02 18.81
CA LEU A 108 0.43 0.03 19.14
C LEU A 108 -0.90 -0.09 18.38
N ARG A 109 -1.03 -1.10 17.52
CA ARG A 109 -2.28 -1.41 16.78
C ARG A 109 -3.05 -2.58 17.39
N CYS A 110 -2.41 -3.73 17.51
CA CYS A 110 -3.05 -4.93 18.07
C CYS A 110 -2.71 -5.20 19.53
N TRP A 111 -1.88 -4.37 20.16
CA TRP A 111 -1.47 -4.52 21.56
C TRP A 111 -0.82 -5.87 21.90
N LYS A 112 -0.32 -6.62 20.90
CA LYS A 112 0.47 -7.83 21.11
C LYS A 112 1.95 -7.49 21.28
N ILE A 113 2.64 -8.30 22.07
CA ILE A 113 4.11 -8.27 22.19
C ILE A 113 4.71 -8.93 20.95
N CYS A 114 5.63 -8.22 20.30
CA CYS A 114 6.46 -8.72 19.20
C CYS A 114 7.81 -9.17 19.78
N ASP A 115 8.11 -10.47 19.71
CA ASP A 115 9.34 -11.07 20.25
C ASP A 115 9.93 -12.06 19.23
N PRO A 116 11.18 -11.88 18.74
CA PRO A 116 12.21 -10.91 19.16
C PRO A 116 11.94 -9.46 18.71
N GLY A 117 10.82 -9.20 18.03
CA GLY A 117 10.39 -7.89 17.57
C GLY A 117 11.07 -7.42 16.27
N PRO A 118 10.69 -6.24 15.75
CA PRO A 118 11.19 -5.77 14.47
C PRO A 118 12.60 -5.17 14.60
N ARG A 119 13.29 -5.06 13.46
CA ARG A 119 14.53 -4.29 13.34
C ARG A 119 14.23 -2.89 12.84
N LEU A 120 14.87 -1.89 13.43
CA LEU A 120 14.64 -0.50 13.07
C LEU A 120 15.14 -0.18 11.66
N ASP A 121 16.21 -0.82 11.20
CA ASP A 121 16.70 -0.65 9.82
C ASP A 121 15.68 -1.15 8.78
N ASN A 122 15.03 -2.29 9.01
CA ASN A 122 14.00 -2.80 8.13
C ASN A 122 12.75 -1.91 8.11
N ILE A 123 12.36 -1.35 9.27
CA ILE A 123 11.26 -0.39 9.36
C ILE A 123 11.58 0.87 8.54
N ARG A 124 12.77 1.46 8.76
CA ARG A 124 13.20 2.67 8.03
C ARG A 124 13.27 2.46 6.51
N ASN A 125 13.67 1.27 6.08
CA ASN A 125 13.79 0.91 4.67
C ASN A 125 12.49 0.33 4.06
N GLY A 126 11.39 0.29 4.81
CA GLY A 126 10.10 -0.27 4.34
C GLY A 126 10.11 -1.76 4.03
N LYS A 127 11.15 -2.52 4.45
CA LYS A 127 11.29 -3.96 4.18
C LYS A 127 10.42 -4.85 5.09
N GLN A 128 10.01 -4.29 6.23
CA GLN A 128 9.20 -4.91 7.27
C GLN A 128 8.39 -3.81 8.01
N GLY A 129 7.15 -4.08 8.43
CA GLY A 129 6.47 -3.21 9.39
C GLY A 129 6.82 -3.55 10.84
N GLY A 130 6.36 -2.73 11.80
CA GLY A 130 6.78 -2.90 13.19
C GLY A 130 6.22 -4.14 13.90
N CYS A 131 5.04 -4.60 13.52
CA CYS A 131 4.44 -5.80 14.11
C CYS A 131 4.43 -6.93 13.09
N ASP A 132 4.82 -8.13 13.49
CA ASP A 132 4.71 -9.33 12.64
C ASP A 132 3.25 -9.66 12.31
N HIS A 133 2.32 -9.37 13.22
CA HIS A 133 0.89 -9.56 13.01
C HIS A 133 0.18 -8.45 12.21
N CYS A 134 0.61 -7.19 12.34
CA CYS A 134 -0.09 -6.03 11.74
C CYS A 134 0.69 -5.31 10.64
N GLY A 135 2.01 -5.53 10.57
CA GLY A 135 2.97 -4.74 9.79
C GLY A 135 3.57 -5.47 8.59
N GLY A 136 3.17 -6.70 8.31
CA GLY A 136 3.48 -7.35 7.04
C GLY A 136 4.30 -8.63 7.17
N LYS A 137 3.82 -9.62 6.41
CA LYS A 137 4.40 -10.92 6.07
C LYS A 137 4.04 -12.12 6.95
N ARG A 138 3.54 -11.99 8.19
CA ARG A 138 2.98 -13.17 8.85
C ARG A 138 1.60 -13.46 8.27
N ARG A 139 1.53 -14.49 7.40
CA ARG A 139 0.27 -15.04 6.90
C ARG A 139 -0.59 -15.39 8.12
N LEU A 140 -1.82 -14.91 8.13
CA LEU A 140 -2.83 -15.40 9.07
C LEU A 140 -2.88 -16.94 8.89
N PRO A 141 -2.76 -17.74 9.96
CA PRO A 141 -2.96 -19.19 9.85
C PRO A 141 -4.32 -19.46 9.20
N ASP A 142 -4.40 -20.51 8.37
CA ASP A 142 -5.61 -20.81 7.59
C ASP A 142 -6.88 -20.87 8.48
N HIS A 143 -6.77 -21.47 9.67
CA HIS A 143 -7.89 -21.55 10.62
C HIS A 143 -8.37 -20.16 11.09
N GLU A 144 -7.47 -19.27 11.50
CA GLU A 144 -7.80 -17.90 11.90
C GLU A 144 -8.38 -17.10 10.73
N ALA A 145 -7.90 -17.34 9.51
CA ALA A 145 -8.43 -16.72 8.30
C ALA A 145 -9.85 -17.17 7.99
N ARG A 146 -10.15 -18.46 8.18
CA ARG A 146 -11.49 -19.02 8.01
C ARG A 146 -12.46 -18.51 9.07
N GLU A 147 -12.02 -18.35 10.32
CA GLU A 147 -12.83 -17.72 11.37
C GLU A 147 -13.17 -16.27 11.02
N ARG A 148 -12.19 -15.50 10.58
CA ARG A 148 -12.41 -14.12 10.13
C ARG A 148 -13.38 -14.04 8.95
N ALA A 149 -13.20 -14.91 7.96
CA ALA A 149 -14.12 -15.04 6.82
C ALA A 149 -15.56 -15.31 7.29
N ARG A 150 -15.74 -16.24 8.24
CA ARG A 150 -17.05 -16.58 8.82
C ARG A 150 -17.69 -15.39 9.54
N HIS A 151 -16.94 -14.68 10.38
CA HIS A 151 -17.42 -13.45 11.02
C HIS A 151 -17.79 -12.36 10.02
N TRP A 152 -17.12 -12.31 8.88
CA TRP A 152 -17.46 -11.40 7.78
C TRP A 152 -18.70 -11.85 6.97
N GLY A 153 -19.28 -13.02 7.26
CA GLY A 153 -20.46 -13.53 6.56
C GLY A 153 -20.13 -14.36 5.32
N TYR A 154 -18.98 -15.03 5.30
CA TYR A 154 -18.48 -15.78 4.14
C TYR A 154 -17.78 -17.07 4.58
N VAL A 155 -18.02 -18.17 3.86
CA VAL A 155 -17.37 -19.46 4.09
C VAL A 155 -16.49 -19.78 2.88
N PRO A 156 -15.15 -19.81 3.07
CA PRO A 156 -14.24 -20.23 2.02
C PRO A 156 -14.38 -21.70 1.70
N ASP A 157 -14.06 -22.08 0.46
CA ASP A 157 -13.99 -23.49 0.05
C ASP A 157 -13.07 -24.27 1.02
N PRO A 158 -13.53 -25.40 1.58
CA PRO A 158 -12.74 -26.20 2.52
C PRO A 158 -11.43 -26.71 1.91
N ASN A 159 -11.37 -26.91 0.60
CA ASN A 159 -10.23 -27.48 -0.09
C ASN A 159 -9.20 -26.43 -0.54
N ILE A 160 -9.55 -25.15 -0.51
CA ILE A 160 -8.66 -24.06 -0.94
C ILE A 160 -8.08 -23.36 0.30
N PRO A 161 -6.78 -23.56 0.61
CA PRO A 161 -6.16 -22.91 1.75
C PRO A 161 -5.97 -21.41 1.52
N TYR A 162 -6.04 -20.65 2.60
CA TYR A 162 -5.71 -19.24 2.62
C TYR A 162 -4.23 -19.02 2.32
N THR A 163 -3.95 -18.12 1.38
CA THR A 163 -2.58 -17.79 0.98
C THR A 163 -2.18 -16.38 1.39
N SER A 164 -3.03 -15.37 1.18
CA SER A 164 -2.79 -13.99 1.58
C SER A 164 -4.08 -13.14 1.58
N ASP A 165 -4.03 -11.99 2.25
CA ASP A 165 -5.15 -11.04 2.35
C ASP A 165 -5.52 -10.38 1.01
N ALA A 166 -4.61 -10.39 0.04
CA ALA A 166 -4.79 -9.80 -1.29
C ALA A 166 -5.18 -10.84 -2.36
N THR A 167 -5.13 -12.13 -2.03
CA THR A 167 -5.49 -13.20 -2.96
C THR A 167 -6.99 -13.41 -2.93
N LYS A 168 -7.63 -13.58 -4.10
CA LYS A 168 -9.02 -14.00 -4.18
C LYS A 168 -9.19 -15.35 -3.51
N TRP A 169 -10.16 -15.46 -2.61
CA TRP A 169 -10.45 -16.69 -1.91
C TRP A 169 -11.85 -17.15 -2.34
N PRO A 170 -11.98 -18.25 -3.09
CA PRO A 170 -13.28 -18.78 -3.51
C PRO A 170 -14.09 -19.41 -2.38
N GLY A 171 -15.41 -19.23 -2.41
CA GLY A 171 -16.32 -19.82 -1.44
C GLY A 171 -17.76 -19.32 -1.62
N ARG A 172 -18.52 -19.27 -0.53
CA ARG A 172 -19.94 -18.88 -0.55
C ARG A 172 -20.28 -17.89 0.55
N CYS A 173 -21.16 -16.93 0.24
CA CYS A 173 -21.66 -16.01 1.25
C CYS A 173 -22.67 -16.69 2.18
N LEU A 174 -22.62 -16.39 3.48
CA LEU A 174 -23.55 -16.94 4.46
C LEU A 174 -24.97 -16.36 4.31
N ALA A 175 -25.11 -15.16 3.76
CA ALA A 175 -26.40 -14.48 3.65
C ALA A 175 -27.35 -15.11 2.62
N LYS A 176 -26.84 -15.51 1.45
CA LYS A 176 -27.66 -16.02 0.33
C LYS A 176 -27.04 -17.23 -0.38
N ASN A 177 -25.95 -17.80 0.14
CA ASN A 177 -25.23 -18.94 -0.42
C ASN A 177 -24.67 -18.74 -1.85
N HIS A 178 -24.52 -17.48 -2.28
CA HIS A 178 -23.95 -17.15 -3.58
C HIS A 178 -22.45 -17.46 -3.63
N TYR A 179 -21.99 -18.00 -4.77
CA TYR A 179 -20.56 -18.09 -5.04
C TYR A 179 -19.93 -16.70 -5.10
N CYS A 180 -18.80 -16.53 -4.43
CA CYS A 180 -18.01 -15.30 -4.46
C CYS A 180 -16.54 -15.58 -4.20
N GLU A 181 -15.68 -14.70 -4.71
CA GLU A 181 -14.21 -14.80 -4.58
C GLU A 181 -13.61 -13.54 -3.94
N PRO A 182 -14.04 -13.15 -2.72
CA PRO A 182 -13.52 -11.94 -2.10
C PRO A 182 -12.04 -12.06 -1.74
N VAL A 183 -11.38 -10.91 -1.59
CA VAL A 183 -10.09 -10.81 -0.90
C VAL A 183 -10.33 -10.47 0.56
N LEU A 184 -9.67 -11.16 1.50
CA LEU A 184 -9.95 -11.00 2.94
C LEU A 184 -9.64 -9.58 3.46
N ASN A 185 -8.75 -8.83 2.80
CA ASN A 185 -8.48 -7.44 3.13
C ASN A 185 -9.73 -6.53 2.99
N SER A 186 -10.65 -6.86 2.08
CA SER A 186 -11.84 -6.04 1.83
C SER A 186 -12.87 -6.06 2.94
N HIS A 187 -12.72 -6.95 3.94
CA HIS A 187 -13.69 -7.05 5.05
C HIS A 187 -13.86 -5.77 5.86
N LYS A 188 -12.90 -4.84 5.78
CA LYS A 188 -12.92 -3.56 6.50
C LYS A 188 -13.84 -2.52 5.87
N SER A 189 -14.15 -2.64 4.58
CA SER A 189 -14.81 -1.59 3.80
C SER A 189 -16.02 -2.06 3.01
N GLN A 190 -16.15 -3.38 2.78
CA GLN A 190 -17.21 -3.95 1.93
C GLN A 190 -17.70 -5.29 2.49
N GLY A 191 -18.90 -5.72 2.08
CA GLY A 191 -19.38 -7.08 2.32
C GLY A 191 -18.66 -8.11 1.44
N PRO A 192 -18.68 -9.40 1.80
CA PRO A 192 -17.92 -10.44 1.09
C PRO A 192 -18.45 -10.77 -0.31
N CYS A 193 -19.69 -10.38 -0.59
CA CYS A 193 -20.40 -10.84 -1.77
C CYS A 193 -20.95 -9.64 -2.55
N GLY A 194 -20.37 -9.35 -3.72
CA GLY A 194 -20.87 -8.32 -4.63
C GLY A 194 -22.30 -8.59 -5.12
N ALA A 195 -22.68 -9.87 -5.22
CA ALA A 195 -24.06 -10.26 -5.50
C ALA A 195 -25.03 -9.84 -4.36
N CYS A 196 -24.60 -9.83 -3.10
CA CYS A 196 -25.42 -9.35 -1.98
C CYS A 196 -25.38 -7.83 -1.77
N ALA A 197 -24.45 -7.11 -2.40
CA ALA A 197 -24.31 -5.66 -2.18
C ALA A 197 -25.59 -4.88 -2.48
N ALA A 198 -25.85 -3.80 -1.74
CA ALA A 198 -26.91 -2.80 -2.02
C ALA A 198 -27.04 -2.46 -3.51
N ASN A 199 -25.89 -2.12 -4.07
CA ASN A 199 -25.71 -1.52 -5.38
C ASN A 199 -24.65 -2.31 -6.16
N GLY A 200 -24.65 -2.15 -7.49
CA GLY A 200 -23.66 -2.75 -8.39
C GLY A 200 -24.15 -4.00 -9.10
N PHE A 201 -23.49 -4.33 -10.22
CA PHE A 201 -23.89 -5.39 -11.14
C PHE A 201 -23.96 -6.78 -10.48
N LYS A 202 -25.06 -7.49 -10.74
CA LYS A 202 -25.34 -8.82 -10.20
C LYS A 202 -24.98 -9.91 -11.24
N PRO A 203 -23.92 -10.71 -11.01
CA PRO A 203 -23.47 -11.70 -12.00
C PRO A 203 -24.37 -12.94 -12.11
N HIS A 204 -25.34 -13.12 -11.22
CA HIS A 204 -26.20 -14.32 -11.14
C HIS A 204 -27.63 -14.08 -11.64
N VAL A 205 -27.90 -12.90 -12.21
CA VAL A 205 -29.19 -12.58 -12.85
C VAL A 205 -28.94 -12.30 -14.32
N PRO A 206 -29.98 -12.30 -15.17
CA PRO A 206 -29.86 -11.93 -16.58
C PRO A 206 -29.20 -10.56 -16.78
N ALA A 207 -28.39 -10.45 -17.83
CA ALA A 207 -27.62 -9.25 -18.11
C ALA A 207 -27.63 -8.87 -19.59
N LEU A 208 -27.44 -7.59 -19.84
CA LEU A 208 -27.16 -7.01 -21.15
C LEU A 208 -25.68 -6.66 -21.22
N LEU A 209 -25.02 -7.07 -22.29
CA LEU A 209 -23.80 -6.43 -22.76
C LEU A 209 -24.20 -5.47 -23.89
N TYR A 210 -23.68 -4.26 -23.86
CA TYR A 210 -23.97 -3.23 -24.85
C TYR A 210 -22.70 -2.61 -25.41
N LEU A 211 -22.78 -2.14 -26.65
CA LEU A 211 -21.83 -1.20 -27.27
C LEU A 211 -22.51 0.16 -27.41
N VAL A 212 -21.90 1.19 -26.85
CA VAL A 212 -22.32 2.59 -27.01
C VAL A 212 -21.18 3.43 -27.59
N THR A 213 -21.51 4.46 -28.37
CA THR A 213 -20.53 5.38 -28.96
C THR A 213 -20.79 6.83 -28.60
N ASN A 214 -19.75 7.65 -28.56
CA ASN A 214 -19.85 9.09 -28.34
C ASN A 214 -19.06 9.81 -29.44
N ALA A 215 -19.76 10.61 -30.25
CA ALA A 215 -19.16 11.30 -31.39
C ALA A 215 -18.19 12.41 -30.97
N SER A 216 -18.51 13.16 -29.90
CA SER A 216 -17.65 14.24 -29.39
C SER A 216 -16.32 13.72 -28.85
N LEU A 217 -16.31 12.52 -28.28
CA LEU A 217 -15.10 11.86 -27.77
C LEU A 217 -14.43 10.95 -28.81
N ILE A 218 -15.06 10.72 -29.97
CA ILE A 218 -14.66 9.71 -30.96
C ILE A 218 -14.37 8.37 -30.27
N ALA A 219 -15.31 7.93 -29.43
CA ALA A 219 -15.10 6.83 -28.49
C ALA A 219 -16.17 5.75 -28.60
N GLY A 220 -15.74 4.49 -28.53
CA GLY A 220 -16.59 3.32 -28.35
C GLY A 220 -16.43 2.81 -26.93
N LYS A 221 -17.53 2.35 -26.32
CA LYS A 221 -17.56 1.81 -24.97
C LYS A 221 -18.38 0.53 -24.94
N ILE A 222 -17.77 -0.52 -24.45
CA ILE A 222 -18.49 -1.73 -24.05
C ILE A 222 -18.88 -1.61 -22.58
N GLY A 223 -19.99 -2.22 -22.21
CA GLY A 223 -20.43 -2.24 -20.83
C GLY A 223 -21.45 -3.32 -20.56
N ILE A 224 -21.53 -3.75 -19.30
CA ILE A 224 -22.57 -4.67 -18.83
C ILE A 224 -23.54 -4.00 -17.86
N CYS A 225 -24.79 -4.46 -17.87
CA CYS A 225 -25.80 -4.06 -16.90
C CYS A 225 -26.86 -5.16 -16.72
N GLU A 226 -27.63 -5.11 -15.64
CA GLU A 226 -28.72 -6.07 -15.41
C GLU A 226 -29.81 -5.93 -16.47
N ASP A 227 -30.30 -7.05 -16.99
CA ASP A 227 -31.40 -7.08 -17.94
C ASP A 227 -32.73 -6.98 -17.19
N SER A 228 -33.01 -5.78 -16.69
CA SER A 228 -34.16 -5.48 -15.83
C SER A 228 -34.79 -4.14 -16.23
N PRO A 229 -36.13 -4.03 -16.26
CA PRO A 229 -36.82 -2.76 -16.55
C PRO A 229 -36.48 -1.62 -15.57
N ARG A 230 -35.98 -1.95 -14.37
CA ARG A 230 -35.55 -0.96 -13.37
C ARG A 230 -34.15 -0.39 -13.64
N ASN A 231 -33.38 -1.04 -14.51
CA ASN A 231 -32.02 -0.62 -14.82
C ASN A 231 -32.03 0.60 -15.76
N ARG A 232 -31.33 1.67 -15.36
CA ARG A 232 -31.27 2.94 -16.09
C ARG A 232 -29.94 3.18 -16.81
N ARG A 233 -29.03 2.19 -16.85
CA ARG A 233 -27.67 2.35 -17.36
C ARG A 233 -27.60 2.91 -18.79
N LEU A 234 -28.36 2.33 -19.73
CA LEU A 234 -28.40 2.83 -21.11
C LEU A 234 -29.10 4.19 -21.24
N TYR A 235 -30.10 4.44 -20.39
CA TYR A 235 -30.76 5.75 -20.32
C TYR A 235 -29.80 6.84 -19.82
N GLU A 236 -28.98 6.55 -18.81
CA GLU A 236 -27.94 7.44 -18.28
C GLU A 236 -26.84 7.72 -19.31
N HIS A 237 -26.39 6.69 -20.04
CA HIS A 237 -25.48 6.85 -21.18
C HIS A 237 -26.07 7.78 -22.25
N LYS A 238 -27.33 7.57 -22.64
CA LYS A 238 -28.03 8.44 -23.59
C LYS A 238 -28.08 9.90 -23.13
N ARG A 239 -28.36 10.14 -21.84
CA ARG A 239 -28.36 11.50 -21.25
C ARG A 239 -27.00 12.19 -21.26
N THR A 240 -25.92 11.43 -21.35
CA THR A 240 -24.53 11.92 -21.33
C THR A 240 -23.89 11.90 -22.73
N GLY A 241 -24.71 11.84 -23.79
CA GLY A 241 -24.25 11.93 -25.18
C GLY A 241 -23.79 10.61 -25.80
N TRP A 242 -23.99 9.48 -25.13
CA TRP A 242 -23.68 8.16 -25.69
C TRP A 242 -24.87 7.58 -26.44
N ILE A 243 -24.61 6.98 -27.60
CA ILE A 243 -25.62 6.36 -28.46
C ILE A 243 -25.43 4.86 -28.41
N THR A 244 -26.50 4.11 -28.10
CA THR A 244 -26.47 2.65 -28.15
C THR A 244 -26.43 2.19 -29.60
N ILE A 245 -25.42 1.39 -29.92
CA ILE A 245 -25.24 0.80 -31.25
C ILE A 245 -25.84 -0.60 -31.26
N GLU A 246 -25.41 -1.45 -30.34
CA GLU A 246 -25.82 -2.85 -30.29
C GLU A 246 -25.93 -3.36 -28.85
N THR A 247 -26.74 -4.41 -28.67
CA THR A 247 -26.88 -5.10 -27.37
C THR A 247 -27.02 -6.61 -27.56
N ILE A 248 -26.53 -7.38 -26.60
CA ILE A 248 -26.70 -8.84 -26.54
C ILE A 248 -27.12 -9.26 -25.13
N ARG A 249 -28.09 -10.18 -25.06
CA ARG A 249 -28.65 -10.72 -23.81
C ARG A 249 -27.89 -11.97 -23.38
N PHE A 250 -27.64 -12.07 -22.07
CA PHE A 250 -27.12 -13.26 -21.41
C PHE A 250 -28.08 -13.71 -20.31
N ALA A 251 -28.29 -15.02 -20.22
CA ALA A 251 -29.10 -15.61 -19.15
C ALA A 251 -28.47 -15.37 -17.78
N MET A 252 -27.13 -15.30 -17.72
CA MET A 252 -26.38 -15.06 -16.49
C MET A 252 -25.35 -13.95 -16.68
N GLY A 253 -25.34 -12.96 -15.78
CA GLY A 253 -24.45 -11.82 -15.86
C GLY A 253 -22.94 -12.11 -15.78
N PHE A 254 -22.53 -13.24 -15.22
CA PHE A 254 -21.13 -13.65 -15.23
C PHE A 254 -20.61 -13.91 -16.65
N GLU A 255 -21.48 -14.33 -17.57
CA GLU A 255 -21.12 -14.56 -18.97
C GLU A 255 -20.87 -13.23 -19.67
N ALA A 256 -21.79 -12.28 -19.49
CA ALA A 256 -21.64 -10.91 -19.99
C ALA A 256 -20.32 -10.28 -19.50
N ARG A 257 -20.01 -10.45 -18.20
CA ARG A 257 -18.75 -9.99 -17.62
C ARG A 257 -17.54 -10.67 -18.23
N HIS A 258 -17.60 -11.97 -18.47
CA HIS A 258 -16.48 -12.70 -19.07
C HIS A 258 -16.18 -12.20 -20.50
N VAL A 259 -17.23 -11.93 -21.30
CA VAL A 259 -17.07 -11.29 -22.62
C VAL A 259 -16.46 -9.89 -22.48
N GLU A 260 -17.04 -9.04 -21.64
CA GLU A 260 -16.55 -7.67 -21.41
C GLU A 260 -15.07 -7.66 -21.01
N ASP A 261 -14.69 -8.46 -20.01
CA ASP A 261 -13.31 -8.60 -19.54
C ASP A 261 -12.39 -9.08 -20.68
N SER A 262 -12.85 -10.01 -21.53
CA SER A 262 -12.08 -10.53 -22.65
C SER A 262 -11.77 -9.43 -23.68
N ILE A 263 -12.77 -8.64 -24.05
CA ILE A 263 -12.60 -7.55 -25.02
C ILE A 263 -11.72 -6.44 -24.45
N ILE A 264 -11.90 -6.06 -23.19
CA ILE A 264 -11.03 -5.07 -22.54
C ILE A 264 -9.58 -5.59 -22.50
N ARG A 265 -9.36 -6.86 -22.13
CA ARG A 265 -8.02 -7.47 -22.15
C ARG A 265 -7.42 -7.46 -23.55
N SER A 266 -8.20 -7.76 -24.59
CA SER A 266 -7.79 -7.70 -26.00
C SER A 266 -7.30 -6.28 -26.34
N TRP A 267 -8.08 -5.24 -26.05
CA TRP A 267 -7.68 -3.85 -26.28
C TRP A 267 -6.37 -3.48 -25.57
N ARG A 268 -6.21 -3.87 -24.30
CA ARG A 268 -4.97 -3.60 -23.55
C ARG A 268 -3.77 -4.36 -24.10
N SER A 269 -3.95 -5.59 -24.57
CA SER A 269 -2.88 -6.37 -25.22
C SER A 269 -2.42 -5.73 -26.53
N ARG A 270 -3.34 -5.10 -27.27
CA ARG A 270 -3.10 -4.33 -28.49
C ARG A 270 -2.59 -2.91 -28.23
N ARG A 271 -2.34 -2.55 -26.96
CA ARG A 271 -1.90 -1.21 -26.52
C ARG A 271 -2.86 -0.08 -26.90
N LEU A 272 -4.14 -0.39 -27.05
CA LEU A 272 -5.17 0.62 -27.24
C LEU A 272 -5.50 1.19 -25.86
N PRO A 273 -5.29 2.49 -25.60
CA PRO A 273 -5.61 3.09 -24.30
C PRO A 273 -7.11 3.39 -24.19
N PRO A 274 -7.64 3.53 -22.97
CA PRO A 274 -8.98 4.07 -22.79
C PRO A 274 -9.03 5.57 -23.17
N VAL A 275 -10.19 6.01 -23.65
CA VAL A 275 -10.45 7.42 -23.94
C VAL A 275 -10.78 8.17 -22.64
N LEU A 276 -10.08 9.28 -22.41
CA LEU A 276 -10.30 10.20 -21.30
C LEU A 276 -10.93 11.51 -21.82
N ASP A 277 -11.61 12.24 -20.96
CA ASP A 277 -12.06 13.62 -21.24
C ASP A 277 -10.96 14.65 -20.91
N ASP A 278 -11.32 15.92 -20.80
CA ASP A 278 -10.49 17.12 -20.58
C ASP A 278 -9.67 17.14 -19.26
N GLY A 279 -9.44 15.98 -18.65
CA GLY A 279 -8.24 15.78 -17.83
C GLY A 279 -8.30 14.65 -16.81
N TYR A 280 -9.44 14.00 -16.57
CA TYR A 280 -9.58 13.10 -15.42
C TYR A 280 -10.33 11.79 -15.67
N GLY A 281 -11.00 11.64 -16.83
CA GLY A 281 -11.80 10.47 -17.15
C GLY A 281 -13.07 10.39 -16.29
N TYR A 282 -14.14 9.85 -16.86
CA TYR A 282 -15.39 9.64 -16.13
C TYR A 282 -15.45 8.22 -15.54
N ASN A 283 -16.31 7.99 -14.55
CA ASN A 283 -16.43 6.68 -13.91
C ASN A 283 -16.71 5.55 -14.93
N GLY A 284 -15.83 4.54 -14.96
CA GLY A 284 -15.91 3.41 -15.91
C GLY A 284 -15.24 3.66 -17.27
N TYR A 285 -14.36 4.66 -17.40
CA TYR A 285 -13.66 4.95 -18.65
C TYR A 285 -12.75 3.81 -19.14
N THR A 286 -12.31 2.91 -18.27
CA THR A 286 -11.44 1.76 -18.62
C THR A 286 -12.08 0.78 -19.59
N GLU A 287 -13.39 0.89 -19.83
CA GLU A 287 -14.13 0.04 -20.78
C GLU A 287 -14.32 0.77 -22.12
N THR A 288 -13.47 1.75 -22.45
CA THR A 288 -13.51 2.50 -23.73
C THR A 288 -12.29 2.28 -24.62
N VAL A 289 -12.46 2.62 -25.90
CA VAL A 289 -11.45 2.66 -26.96
C VAL A 289 -11.75 3.77 -27.96
N SER A 290 -10.71 4.29 -28.63
CA SER A 290 -10.88 5.29 -29.69
C SER A 290 -11.45 4.66 -30.96
N LEU A 291 -12.47 5.30 -31.54
CA LEU A 291 -13.04 4.91 -32.83
C LEU A 291 -12.17 5.30 -34.03
N LEU A 292 -11.03 5.96 -33.80
CA LEU A 292 -10.00 6.17 -34.82
C LEU A 292 -9.16 4.91 -35.05
N GLU A 293 -9.05 4.06 -34.03
CA GLU A 293 -8.20 2.85 -34.05
C GLU A 293 -9.01 1.58 -34.33
N LEU A 294 -10.30 1.58 -33.97
CA LEU A 294 -11.21 0.43 -34.09
C LEU A 294 -12.61 0.92 -34.40
N SER A 295 -13.20 0.43 -35.50
CA SER A 295 -14.60 0.76 -35.82
C SER A 295 -15.58 0.07 -34.86
N ALA A 296 -16.78 0.64 -34.71
CA ALA A 296 -17.83 0.05 -33.90
C ALA A 296 -18.24 -1.35 -34.39
N SER A 297 -18.21 -1.58 -35.71
CA SER A 297 -18.48 -2.89 -36.32
C SER A 297 -17.43 -3.94 -35.99
N GLU A 298 -16.14 -3.56 -35.98
CA GLU A 298 -15.06 -4.48 -35.60
C GLU A 298 -15.17 -4.85 -34.12
N ILE A 299 -15.39 -3.85 -33.26
CA ILE A 299 -15.62 -4.08 -31.83
C ILE A 299 -16.78 -5.05 -31.62
N TRP A 300 -17.90 -4.84 -32.34
CA TRP A 300 -19.06 -5.71 -32.18
C TRP A 300 -18.83 -7.13 -32.73
N SER A 301 -18.07 -7.26 -33.82
CA SER A 301 -17.67 -8.57 -34.33
C SER A 301 -16.82 -9.34 -33.31
N GLU A 302 -15.86 -8.67 -32.65
CA GLU A 302 -15.08 -9.27 -31.57
C GLU A 302 -15.96 -9.70 -30.39
N VAL A 303 -16.95 -8.87 -30.01
CA VAL A 303 -17.93 -9.19 -28.96
C VAL A 303 -18.74 -10.44 -29.32
N CYS A 304 -19.26 -10.53 -30.54
CA CYS A 304 -20.02 -11.70 -31.00
C CYS A 304 -19.16 -12.97 -30.98
N ALA A 305 -17.93 -12.90 -31.49
CA ALA A 305 -17.01 -14.04 -31.47
C ALA A 305 -16.71 -14.52 -30.04
N ALA A 306 -16.48 -13.59 -29.11
CA ALA A 306 -16.26 -13.92 -27.71
C ALA A 306 -17.53 -14.49 -27.03
N ALA A 307 -18.72 -13.99 -27.38
CA ALA A 307 -19.98 -14.51 -26.87
C ALA A 307 -20.25 -15.94 -27.37
N ASP A 308 -19.94 -16.23 -28.63
CA ASP A 308 -20.12 -17.55 -29.24
C ASP A 308 -19.17 -18.59 -28.62
N GLN A 309 -17.93 -18.20 -28.28
CA GLN A 309 -17.02 -19.08 -27.53
C GLN A 309 -17.60 -19.50 -26.18
N ILE A 310 -18.21 -18.58 -25.43
CA ILE A 310 -18.85 -18.92 -24.15
C ILE A 310 -20.06 -19.83 -24.34
N ARG A 311 -20.85 -19.60 -25.39
CA ARG A 311 -22.02 -20.44 -25.72
C ARG A 311 -21.61 -21.84 -26.19
N GLY A 312 -20.54 -21.96 -26.98
CA GLY A 312 -19.98 -23.22 -27.44
C GLY A 312 -19.46 -24.10 -26.30
N LEU A 313 -18.84 -23.50 -25.28
CA LEU A 313 -18.40 -24.22 -24.08
C LEU A 313 -19.54 -24.86 -23.27
N ARG A 314 -20.80 -24.43 -23.46
CA ARG A 314 -21.98 -25.10 -22.88
C ARG A 314 -22.48 -26.28 -23.72
N GLY A 315 -22.14 -26.35 -25.00
CA GLY A 315 -22.55 -27.43 -25.91
C GLY A 315 -21.82 -28.76 -25.63
N ASP A 316 -20.62 -28.69 -25.06
CA ASP A 316 -19.75 -29.86 -24.82
C ASP A 316 -19.79 -30.39 -23.37
N CYS A 317 -20.77 -29.97 -22.56
CA CYS A 317 -20.98 -30.52 -21.22
C CYS A 317 -22.05 -31.62 -21.29
N PRO A 318 -21.69 -32.92 -21.30
CA PRO A 318 -22.67 -33.98 -21.12
C PRO A 318 -23.25 -33.83 -19.71
N LEU A 319 -24.58 -33.73 -19.65
CA LEU A 319 -25.34 -33.72 -18.40
C LEU A 319 -24.89 -34.88 -17.50
N LEU A 320 -24.32 -34.55 -16.35
CA LEU A 320 -24.18 -35.43 -15.19
C LEU A 320 -25.09 -34.89 -14.09
#